data_AF-A0A7J4NTW8-F1
#
_entry.id   AF-A0A7J4NTW8-F1
#
_cell.length_a   1.000
_cell.length_b   1.000
_cell.length_c   1.000
_cell.angle_alpha   90.00
_cell.angle_beta   90.00
_cell.angle_gamma   90.00
#
_symmetry.space_group_name_H-M   'P 1'
#
loop_
_entity.id
_entity.type
_entity.pdbx_description
1 polymer ?
#
loop_
_entity_poly.entity_id
_entity_poly.type
_entity_poly.pdbx_seq_one_letter_code
_entity_poly.pdbx_strand_id
1 'polypeptide(L)'
;MADFGLWVMPNNGDEGMLEDWIKSCVHPNENQLFAHAKTVVDTLPLTKFKPIHISKAEVATWLAWQKQPGHGLYRAVEDQLIDTNSALFQELSFWLTHIYSSEDTSCP
;
A
#
# COMPACT_ATOMS: atom_id res chain seq x y z
N MET A 1 2.86 -12.06 -27.75
CA MET A 1 1.75 -11.15 -27.38
C MET A 1 2.09 -10.61 -26.01
N ALA A 2 1.83 -9.33 -25.72
CA ALA A 2 2.09 -8.80 -24.38
C ALA A 2 0.99 -9.27 -23.44
N ASP A 3 1.36 -9.92 -22.34
CA ASP A 3 0.42 -10.32 -21.31
C ASP A 3 -0.13 -9.06 -20.62
N PHE A 4 -1.45 -8.93 -20.58
CA PHE A 4 -2.15 -7.81 -19.96
C PHE A 4 -2.74 -8.26 -18.63
N GLY A 5 -2.21 -7.72 -17.53
CA GLY A 5 -2.74 -7.89 -16.18
C GLY A 5 -3.55 -6.68 -15.74
N LEU A 6 -4.85 -6.87 -15.48
CA LEU A 6 -5.70 -5.88 -14.80
C LEU A 6 -6.01 -6.39 -13.39
N TRP A 7 -5.59 -5.62 -12.38
CA TRP A 7 -6.04 -5.85 -11.00
C TRP A 7 -7.20 -4.92 -10.69
N VAL A 8 -8.23 -5.47 -10.07
CA VAL A 8 -9.36 -4.74 -9.51
C VAL A 8 -9.35 -5.02 -8.01
N MET A 9 -9.51 -3.98 -7.17
CA MET A 9 -9.57 -4.17 -5.73
C MET A 9 -10.64 -5.23 -5.38
N PRO A 10 -10.35 -6.13 -4.42
CA PRO A 10 -11.18 -7.31 -4.16
C PRO A 10 -12.62 -6.97 -3.74
N ASN A 11 -12.87 -5.77 -3.19
CA ASN A 11 -14.21 -5.34 -2.81
C ASN A 11 -14.95 -4.52 -3.88
N ASN A 12 -14.29 -4.12 -4.98
CA ASN A 12 -14.82 -3.37 -6.14
C ASN A 12 -15.81 -2.22 -5.81
N GLY A 13 -15.77 -1.70 -4.58
CA GLY A 13 -16.81 -0.87 -3.99
C GLY A 13 -16.27 0.34 -3.25
N ASP A 14 -15.00 0.31 -2.85
CA ASP A 14 -14.31 1.49 -2.34
C ASP A 14 -13.59 2.19 -3.50
N GLU A 15 -13.70 3.52 -3.59
CA GLU A 15 -12.84 4.38 -4.42
C GLU A 15 -11.39 4.41 -3.87
N GLY A 16 -10.85 3.25 -3.47
CA GLY A 16 -9.63 3.13 -2.71
C GLY A 16 -8.41 3.39 -3.59
N MET A 17 -7.57 4.34 -3.18
CA MET A 17 -6.21 4.41 -3.70
C MET A 17 -5.40 3.26 -3.10
N LEU A 18 -4.25 2.92 -3.71
CA LEU A 18 -3.31 1.93 -3.15
C LEU A 18 -3.02 2.23 -1.67
N GLU A 19 -2.94 3.52 -1.32
CA GLU A 19 -2.73 4.01 0.03
C GLU A 19 -3.81 3.60 1.04
N ASP A 20 -5.07 3.43 0.63
CA ASP A 20 -6.14 2.91 1.51
C ASP A 20 -5.93 1.43 1.83
N TRP A 21 -5.50 0.64 0.84
CA TRP A 21 -5.07 -0.74 1.05
C TRP A 21 -3.88 -0.80 2.03
N ILE A 22 -2.88 0.09 1.91
CA ILE A 22 -1.77 0.14 2.87
C ILE A 22 -2.26 0.38 4.29
N LYS A 23 -3.21 1.31 4.51
CA LYS A 23 -3.72 1.56 5.88
C LYS A 23 -4.30 0.30 6.50
N SER A 24 -4.96 -0.54 5.71
CA SER A 24 -5.57 -1.78 6.17
C SER A 24 -4.54 -2.88 6.47
N CYS A 25 -3.34 -2.76 5.91
CA CYS A 25 -2.25 -3.72 6.07
C CYS A 25 -1.12 -3.19 6.97
N VAL A 26 -1.26 -2.05 7.66
CA VAL A 26 -0.21 -1.56 8.57
C VAL A 26 0.04 -2.59 9.67
N HIS A 27 1.31 -2.93 9.90
CA HIS A 27 1.67 -3.88 10.94
C HIS A 27 1.25 -3.37 12.33
N PRO A 28 0.74 -4.22 13.25
CA PRO A 28 0.25 -3.76 14.55
C PRO A 28 1.24 -2.92 15.37
N ASN A 29 2.54 -3.19 15.25
CA ASN A 29 3.60 -2.42 15.90
C ASN A 29 3.72 -0.97 15.39
N GLU A 30 3.27 -0.71 14.16
CA GLU A 30 3.29 0.60 13.52
C GLU A 30 2.01 1.41 13.75
N ASN A 31 0.95 0.79 14.31
CA ASN A 31 -0.36 1.43 14.49
C ASN A 31 -0.28 2.75 15.27
N GLN A 32 0.55 2.81 16.32
CA GLN A 32 0.68 4.02 17.12
C GLN A 32 1.33 5.15 16.32
N LEU A 33 2.41 4.86 15.58
CA LEU A 33 3.10 5.85 14.76
C LEU A 33 2.23 6.28 13.58
N PHE A 34 1.53 5.34 12.95
CA PHE A 34 0.60 5.62 11.88
C PHE A 34 -0.57 6.50 12.34
N ALA A 35 -1.19 6.20 13.49
CA ALA A 35 -2.23 7.04 14.09
C ALA A 35 -1.74 8.47 14.39
N HIS A 36 -0.48 8.60 14.82
CA HIS A 36 0.13 9.92 15.00
C HIS A 36 0.28 10.67 13.67
N ALA A 37 0.71 10.00 12.60
CA ALA A 37 0.81 10.59 11.26
C ALA A 37 -0.54 11.09 10.76
N LYS A 38 -1.60 10.30 10.96
CA LYS A 38 -2.98 10.70 10.64
C LYS A 38 -3.39 11.96 11.39
N THR A 39 -3.09 12.02 12.69
CA THR A 39 -3.40 13.19 13.53
C THR A 39 -2.65 14.43 13.04
N VAL A 40 -1.38 14.30 12.67
CA VAL A 40 -0.59 15.42 12.13
C VAL A 40 -1.18 15.92 10.80
N VAL A 41 -1.58 15.01 9.91
CA VAL A 41 -2.19 15.37 8.63
C VAL A 41 -3.55 16.05 8.82
N ASP A 42 -4.38 15.54 9.73
CA ASP A 42 -5.70 16.07 10.05
C ASP A 42 -5.65 17.47 10.71
N THR A 43 -4.61 17.71 11.52
CA THR A 43 -4.43 18.97 12.24
C THR A 43 -3.65 20.03 11.46
N LEU A 44 -3.34 19.79 10.18
CA LEU A 44 -2.65 20.78 9.36
C LEU A 44 -3.47 22.07 9.24
N PRO A 45 -2.89 23.24 9.55
CA PRO A 45 -3.60 24.52 9.47
C PRO A 45 -3.93 24.90 8.02
N LEU A 46 -3.18 24.35 7.07
CA LEU A 46 -3.39 24.52 5.63
C LEU A 46 -2.92 23.26 4.91
N THR A 47 -3.83 22.64 4.14
CA THR A 47 -3.50 21.53 3.26
C THR A 47 -3.18 22.05 1.86
N LYS A 48 -2.11 21.52 1.24
CA LYS A 48 -1.76 21.81 -0.17
C LYS A 48 -2.28 20.75 -1.14
N PHE A 49 -2.84 19.66 -0.62
CA PHE A 49 -3.37 18.54 -1.38
C PHE A 49 -4.90 18.58 -1.37
N LYS A 50 -5.53 17.98 -2.39
CA LYS A 50 -6.99 17.84 -2.46
C LYS A 50 -7.49 16.86 -1.39
N PRO A 51 -8.72 16.99 -0.86
CA PRO A 51 -9.27 16.06 0.12
C PRO A 51 -9.18 14.58 -0.29
N ILE A 52 -9.37 14.28 -1.58
CA ILE A 52 -9.24 12.92 -2.15
C ILE A 52 -7.83 12.32 -2.00
N HIS A 53 -6.80 13.13 -1.72
CA HIS A 53 -5.43 12.67 -1.50
C HIS A 53 -5.06 12.56 -0.02
N ILE A 54 -6.03 12.62 0.90
CA ILE A 54 -5.76 12.51 2.35
C ILE A 54 -5.03 11.20 2.68
N SER A 55 -5.45 10.08 2.10
CA SER A 55 -4.81 8.78 2.28
C SER A 55 -3.35 8.78 1.82
N LYS A 56 -3.06 9.46 0.72
CA LYS A 56 -1.70 9.65 0.22
C LYS A 56 -0.85 10.49 1.17
N ALA A 57 -1.42 11.56 1.73
CA ALA A 57 -0.73 12.41 2.69
C ALA A 57 -0.42 11.69 4.00
N GLU A 58 -1.36 10.90 4.53
CA GLU A 58 -1.18 10.09 5.74
C GLU A 58 -0.07 9.06 5.57
N VAL A 59 -0.13 8.26 4.49
CA VAL A 59 0.86 7.22 4.21
C VAL A 59 2.24 7.82 3.93
N ALA A 60 2.33 8.90 3.14
CA ALA A 60 3.61 9.55 2.86
C ALA A 60 4.25 10.15 4.12
N THR A 61 3.45 10.76 4.99
CA THR A 61 3.92 11.31 6.28
C THR A 61 4.46 10.20 7.18
N TRP A 62 3.73 9.10 7.30
CA TRP A 62 4.17 7.94 8.08
C TRP A 62 5.46 7.31 7.51
N LEU A 63 5.55 7.12 6.20
CA LEU A 63 6.76 6.60 5.53
C LEU A 63 7.98 7.52 5.73
N ALA A 64 7.77 8.83 5.81
CA ALA A 64 8.84 9.79 6.07
C ALA A 64 9.44 9.68 7.47
N TRP A 65 8.81 8.94 8.39
CA TRP A 65 9.33 8.70 9.74
C TRP A 65 9.94 7.31 9.92
N GLN A 66 9.95 6.51 8.87
CA GLN A 66 10.51 5.16 8.90
C GLN A 66 12.03 5.19 8.86
N LYS A 67 12.64 4.02 9.12
CA LYS A 67 14.09 3.84 9.13
C LYS A 67 14.78 4.39 7.87
N GLN A 68 14.11 4.29 6.72
CA GLN A 68 14.57 4.84 5.44
C GLN A 68 13.55 5.81 4.86
N PRO A 69 13.62 7.10 5.24
CA PRO A 69 12.69 8.11 4.73
C PRO A 69 12.91 8.38 3.24
N GLY A 70 11.86 8.80 2.54
CA GLY A 70 11.91 9.17 1.12
C GLY A 70 11.83 7.99 0.15
N HIS A 71 11.79 6.76 0.65
CA HIS A 71 11.55 5.58 -0.17
C HIS A 71 10.06 5.28 -0.32
N GLY A 72 9.72 4.66 -1.44
CA GLY A 72 8.35 4.27 -1.76
C GLY A 72 7.89 3.01 -1.02
N LEU A 73 6.68 2.58 -1.35
CA LEU A 73 5.95 1.49 -0.69
C LEU A 73 6.66 0.13 -0.70
N TYR A 74 7.50 -0.13 -1.69
CA TYR A 74 8.29 -1.36 -1.74
C TYR A 74 9.14 -1.55 -0.47
N ARG A 75 9.68 -0.45 0.10
CA ARG A 75 10.43 -0.51 1.37
C ARG A 75 9.55 -0.88 2.55
N ALA A 76 8.28 -0.48 2.56
CA ALA A 76 7.37 -0.82 3.65
C ALA A 76 7.15 -2.34 3.76
N VAL A 77 7.23 -3.05 2.64
CA VAL A 77 7.21 -4.52 2.61
C VAL A 77 8.55 -5.09 3.11
N GLU A 78 9.68 -4.56 2.63
CA GLU A 78 11.02 -5.02 3.04
C GLU A 78 11.32 -4.82 4.53
N ASP A 79 10.90 -3.68 5.08
CA ASP A 79 11.14 -3.28 6.48
C ASP A 79 10.07 -3.85 7.45
N GLN A 80 9.21 -4.78 6.99
CA GLN A 80 8.15 -5.41 7.80
C GLN A 80 7.15 -4.43 8.42
N LEU A 81 6.92 -3.29 7.76
CA LEU A 81 5.97 -2.27 8.19
C LEU A 81 4.53 -2.63 7.83
N ILE A 82 4.36 -3.62 6.94
CA ILE A 82 3.09 -4.14 6.47
C ILE A 82 2.89 -5.56 7.03
N ASP A 83 1.70 -5.83 7.56
CA ASP A 83 1.27 -7.17 7.93
C ASP A 83 1.01 -8.01 6.69
N THR A 84 2.02 -8.80 6.34
CA THR A 84 1.97 -9.73 5.22
C THR A 84 1.01 -10.91 5.46
N ASN A 85 0.54 -11.13 6.70
CA ASN A 85 -0.44 -12.16 7.01
C ASN A 85 -1.89 -11.68 6.83
N SER A 86 -2.10 -10.38 6.59
CA SER A 86 -3.43 -9.85 6.35
C SER A 86 -4.04 -10.46 5.09
N ALA A 87 -5.34 -10.78 5.13
CA ALA A 87 -6.05 -11.37 3.99
C ALA A 87 -5.93 -10.50 2.73
N LEU A 88 -6.02 -9.18 2.89
CA LEU A 88 -5.88 -8.21 1.80
C LEU A 88 -4.48 -8.20 1.18
N PHE A 89 -3.43 -8.44 1.96
CA PHE A 89 -2.08 -8.57 1.42
C PHE A 89 -1.91 -9.88 0.65
N GLN A 90 -2.43 -10.97 1.21
CA GLN A 90 -2.40 -12.28 0.58
C GLN A 90 -3.17 -12.31 -0.74
N GLU A 91 -4.32 -11.65 -0.83
CA GLU A 91 -5.09 -11.54 -2.08
C GLU A 91 -4.33 -10.80 -3.18
N LEU A 92 -3.71 -9.66 -2.86
CA LEU A 92 -2.87 -8.92 -3.82
C LEU A 92 -1.65 -9.75 -4.24
N SER A 93 -0.96 -10.36 -3.28
CA SER A 93 0.21 -11.21 -3.52
C SER A 93 -0.13 -12.42 -4.40
N PHE A 94 -1.26 -13.07 -4.13
CA PHE A 94 -1.75 -14.19 -4.92
C PHE A 94 -2.09 -13.77 -6.35
N TRP A 95 -2.74 -12.62 -6.54
CA TRP A 95 -3.01 -12.10 -7.87
C TRP A 95 -1.71 -11.78 -8.63
N LEU A 96 -0.76 -11.10 -7.99
CA LEU A 96 0.53 -10.76 -8.60
C LEU A 96 1.29 -12.03 -9.01
N THR A 97 1.41 -13.00 -8.10
CA THR A 97 2.06 -14.27 -8.42
C THR A 97 1.31 -15.01 -9.52
N HIS A 98 -0.02 -15.02 -9.55
CA HIS A 98 -0.76 -15.68 -10.62
C HIS A 98 -0.51 -15.07 -12.01
N ILE A 99 -0.42 -13.75 -12.12
CA ILE A 99 -0.17 -13.06 -13.40
C ILE A 99 1.28 -13.20 -13.88
N TYR A 100 2.24 -13.20 -12.95
CA TYR A 100 3.67 -13.18 -13.27
C TYR A 100 4.37 -14.53 -13.10
N SER A 101 3.68 -15.58 -12.61
CA SER A 101 4.22 -16.95 -12.49
C SER A 101 3.99 -17.81 -13.73
N SER A 102 3.66 -17.21 -14.87
CA SER A 102 3.66 -17.92 -16.15
C SER A 102 5.09 -18.40 -16.44
N GLU A 103 5.39 -19.65 -16.10
CA GLU A 103 6.54 -20.35 -16.64
C GLU A 103 6.47 -20.28 -18.16
N ASP A 104 7.58 -19.84 -18.77
CA ASP A 104 7.97 -20.11 -20.14
C ASP A 104 7.79 -21.61 -20.42
N THR A 105 6.59 -22.02 -20.81
CA THR A 105 6.36 -23.33 -21.39
C THR A 105 6.42 -23.14 -22.90
N SER A 106 7.38 -23.87 -23.49
CA SER A 106 7.58 -24.20 -24.90
C SER A 106 8.45 -23.26 -25.77
N CYS A 107 9.69 -23.71 -25.99
CA CYS A 107 10.21 -23.82 -27.35
C CYS A 107 10.89 -25.20 -27.50
N PRO A 108 10.47 -26.05 -28.45
CA PRO A 108 11.10 -27.34 -28.71
C PRO A 108 12.50 -27.22 -29.33
#